data_AF-A0A8R1I0N7-F1
#
_entry.id   AF-A0A8R1I0N7-F1
#
_cell.length_a   1.000
_cell.length_b   1.000
_cell.length_c   1.000
_cell.angle_alpha   90.00
_cell.angle_beta   90.00
_cell.angle_gamma   90.00
#
_symmetry.space_group_name_H-M   'P 1'
#
loop_
_entity.id
_entity.type
_entity.pdbx_description
1 polymer ?
#
loop_
_entity_poly.entity_id
_entity_poly.type
_entity_poly.pdbx_seq_one_letter_code
_entity_poly.pdbx_strand_id
1 'polypeptide(L)'
;MTTRSLSSLVATDVPSTNVQISHQSGQIKLVNSSAKRIVFGVSTALKKATTTPTGVLDPNESANFVVKSEGNEHNDQVTIIYTQLPEGSEKRYNSDYFRAENAYVTRKNVKCRFAKITAVLSKIEANK
;
A
#
# COMPACT_ATOMS: atom_id res chain seq x y z
N MET A 1 -38.38 -0.70 31.51
CA MET A 1 -37.77 -1.67 30.58
C MET A 1 -36.34 -1.21 30.31
N THR A 2 -35.37 -1.96 30.79
CA THR A 2 -33.95 -1.64 30.65
C THR A 2 -33.38 -2.52 29.56
N THR A 3 -33.11 -1.96 28.38
CA THR A 3 -32.40 -2.66 27.31
C THR A 3 -30.91 -2.50 27.51
N ARG A 4 -30.24 -3.60 27.88
CA ARG A 4 -28.79 -3.76 27.71
C ARG A 4 -28.52 -4.25 26.29
N SER A 5 -27.26 -4.06 25.88
CA SER A 5 -26.53 -4.81 24.83
C SER A 5 -26.53 -4.12 23.44
N LEU A 6 -25.45 -4.06 22.67
CA LEU A 6 -24.26 -4.93 22.58
C LEU A 6 -22.97 -4.12 22.33
N SER A 7 -21.89 -4.63 22.92
CA SER A 7 -20.54 -4.75 22.32
C SER A 7 -19.83 -3.49 21.82
N SER A 8 -18.88 -3.07 22.66
CA SER A 8 -17.60 -2.51 22.28
C SER A 8 -17.05 -3.16 21.00
N LEU A 9 -17.20 -2.48 19.86
CA LEU A 9 -16.22 -2.61 18.79
C LEU A 9 -15.06 -1.73 19.23
N VAL A 10 -14.06 -2.36 19.87
CA VAL A 10 -12.72 -1.80 19.87
C VAL A 10 -12.33 -1.73 18.40
N ALA A 11 -12.60 -0.60 17.78
CA ALA A 11 -11.83 -0.15 16.64
C ALA A 11 -10.41 -0.08 17.19
N THR A 12 -9.65 -1.17 17.02
CA THR A 12 -8.22 -1.11 17.17
C THR A 12 -7.82 -0.20 16.04
N ASP A 13 -7.66 1.08 16.38
CA ASP A 13 -7.11 2.12 15.54
C ASP A 13 -5.73 1.61 15.14
N VAL A 14 -5.67 0.86 14.04
CA VAL A 14 -4.40 0.48 13.43
C VAL A 14 -3.85 1.80 12.93
N PRO A 15 -2.79 2.35 13.56
CA PRO A 15 -2.45 3.73 13.33
C PRO A 15 -2.11 3.90 11.86
N SER A 16 -2.83 4.83 11.22
CA SER A 16 -2.69 5.24 9.81
C SER A 16 -1.28 5.73 9.44
N THR A 17 -0.37 5.74 10.42
CA THR A 17 0.96 6.36 10.47
C THR A 17 2.11 5.40 10.15
N ASN A 18 1.84 4.10 9.97
CA ASN A 18 2.87 3.06 9.84
C ASN A 18 3.58 2.99 8.48
N VAL A 19 3.09 3.73 7.49
CA VAL A 19 3.65 3.74 6.14
C VAL A 19 3.63 5.17 5.62
N GLN A 20 4.82 5.70 5.34
CA GLN A 20 5.01 7.02 4.77
C GLN A 20 5.00 6.90 3.24
N ILE A 21 4.26 7.79 2.59
CA ILE A 21 4.15 7.84 1.14
C ILE A 21 4.49 9.26 0.71
N SER A 22 5.50 9.40 -0.14
CA SER A 22 5.83 10.67 -0.79
C SER A 22 5.74 10.52 -2.31
N HIS A 23 5.40 11.62 -2.98
CA HIS A 23 5.34 11.69 -4.43
C HIS A 23 6.04 12.95 -4.93
N GLN A 24 6.96 12.80 -5.88
CA GLN A 24 7.66 13.90 -6.53
C GLN A 24 7.90 13.54 -8.00
N SER A 25 7.49 14.42 -8.93
CA SER A 25 7.81 14.34 -10.36
C SER A 25 7.63 12.96 -11.01
N GLY A 26 6.50 12.28 -10.76
CA GLY A 26 6.25 10.95 -11.34
C GLY A 26 7.00 9.81 -10.64
N GLN A 27 7.51 10.04 -9.43
CA GLN A 27 8.03 9.00 -8.56
C GLN A 27 7.19 8.93 -7.29
N ILE A 28 6.93 7.72 -6.82
CA ILE A 28 6.30 7.47 -5.53
C ILE A 28 7.28 6.67 -4.67
N LYS A 29 7.53 7.12 -3.45
CA LYS A 29 8.29 6.36 -2.46
C LYS A 29 7.36 5.90 -1.34
N LEU A 30 7.40 4.60 -1.06
CA LEU A 30 6.68 3.93 0.01
C LEU A 30 7.68 3.47 1.05
N VAL A 31 7.61 3.99 2.27
CA VAL A 31 8.49 3.60 3.37
C VAL A 31 7.68 2.88 4.44
N ASN A 32 8.10 1.68 4.81
CA ASN A 32 7.54 0.99 5.96
C ASN A 32 8.17 1.57 7.24
N SER A 33 7.46 2.48 7.89
CA SER A 33 7.87 3.07 9.18
C SER A 33 7.34 2.28 10.38
N SER A 34 6.78 1.09 10.15
CA SER A 34 6.27 0.22 11.21
C SER A 34 7.34 -0.75 11.72
N ALA A 35 7.16 -1.25 12.95
CA ALA A 35 8.02 -2.29 13.51
C ALA A 35 7.79 -3.68 12.91
N LYS A 36 6.83 -3.84 11.99
CA LYS A 36 6.46 -5.13 11.40
C LYS A 36 6.70 -5.14 9.89
N ARG A 37 6.94 -6.32 9.34
CA ARG A 37 6.99 -6.54 7.90
C ARG A 37 5.60 -6.31 7.28
N ILE A 38 5.55 -5.69 6.11
CA ILE A 38 4.31 -5.49 5.35
C ILE A 38 4.42 -6.09 3.95
N VAL A 39 3.30 -6.55 3.43
CA VAL A 39 3.13 -6.85 2.00
C VAL A 39 2.32 -5.73 1.37
N PHE A 40 2.70 -5.31 0.17
CA PHE A 40 2.05 -4.23 -0.55
C PHE A 40 1.72 -4.62 -2.01
N GLY A 41 0.73 -3.94 -2.56
CA GLY A 41 0.40 -3.92 -3.98
C GLY A 41 -0.05 -2.53 -4.41
N VAL A 42 0.25 -2.14 -5.65
CA VAL A 42 -0.04 -0.80 -6.18
C VAL A 42 -0.98 -0.89 -7.38
N SER A 43 -2.23 -0.49 -7.19
CA SER A 43 -3.26 -0.44 -8.23
C SER A 43 -3.38 0.96 -8.82
N THR A 44 -3.64 1.05 -10.11
CA THR A 44 -4.00 2.30 -10.81
C THR A 44 -5.49 2.27 -11.16
N ALA A 45 -6.18 3.42 -11.22
CA ALA A 45 -7.62 3.42 -11.51
C ALA A 45 -7.95 2.84 -12.91
N LEU A 46 -7.02 2.97 -13.85
CA LEU A 46 -7.02 2.22 -15.10
C LEU A 46 -6.63 0.77 -14.80
N LYS A 47 -7.64 -0.11 -14.68
CA LYS A 47 -7.55 -1.58 -14.50
C LYS A 47 -6.71 -2.35 -15.55
N LYS A 48 -5.88 -1.69 -16.36
CA LYS A 48 -5.14 -2.24 -17.51
C LYS A 48 -3.61 -2.17 -17.39
N ALA A 49 -3.05 -1.84 -16.22
CA ALA A 49 -1.61 -1.98 -16.03
C ALA A 49 -1.24 -3.48 -16.05
N THR A 50 -0.49 -3.90 -17.06
CA THR A 50 -0.09 -5.31 -17.31
C THR A 50 0.78 -5.88 -16.18
N THR A 51 1.35 -5.02 -15.34
CA THR A 51 2.13 -5.44 -14.17
C THR A 51 1.90 -4.45 -13.02
N THR A 52 1.06 -4.83 -12.07
CA THR A 52 0.86 -4.12 -10.80
C THR A 52 2.12 -4.31 -9.94
N PRO A 53 2.81 -3.25 -9.50
CA PRO A 53 3.94 -3.39 -8.57
C PRO A 53 3.49 -4.05 -7.28
N THR A 54 4.19 -5.10 -6.89
CA THR A 54 3.94 -5.84 -5.65
C THR A 54 5.26 -6.11 -4.93
N GLY A 55 5.19 -6.32 -3.62
CA GLY A 55 6.39 -6.63 -2.87
C GLY A 55 6.16 -6.73 -1.37
N VAL A 56 7.27 -6.89 -0.65
CA VAL A 56 7.33 -6.98 0.81
C VAL A 56 8.38 -6.00 1.30
N LEU A 57 8.06 -5.25 2.35
CA LEU A 57 8.97 -4.31 3.00
C LEU A 57 9.18 -4.73 4.45
N ASP A 58 10.43 -4.94 4.84
CA ASP A 58 10.82 -5.02 6.24
C ASP A 58 10.66 -3.68 6.95
N PRO A 59 10.68 -3.65 8.29
CA PRO A 59 10.77 -2.39 9.04
C PRO A 59 11.90 -1.51 8.50
N ASN A 60 11.60 -0.23 8.27
CA ASN A 60 12.49 0.79 7.71
C ASN A 60 12.94 0.59 6.25
N GLU A 61 12.40 -0.41 5.54
CA GLU A 61 12.62 -0.51 4.10
C GLU A 61 11.72 0.44 3.31
N SER A 62 12.16 0.76 2.10
CA SER A 62 11.39 1.55 1.15
C SER A 62 11.33 0.92 -0.23
N ALA A 63 10.18 1.04 -0.87
CA ALA A 63 9.97 0.76 -2.28
C ALA A 63 9.81 2.07 -3.04
N ASN A 64 10.59 2.23 -4.11
CA ASN A 64 10.46 3.32 -5.05
C ASN A 64 9.70 2.84 -6.29
N PHE A 65 8.75 3.64 -6.75
CA PHE A 65 7.97 3.38 -7.95
C PHE A 65 8.15 4.54 -8.93
N VAL A 66 8.30 4.21 -10.20
CA VAL A 66 8.21 5.18 -11.28
C VAL A 66 6.80 5.10 -11.86
N VAL A 67 6.14 6.26 -11.88
CA VAL A 67 4.80 6.49 -12.41
C VAL A 67 4.99 7.14 -13.78
N LYS A 68 4.85 6.34 -14.84
CA LYS A 68 4.87 6.83 -16.22
C LYS A 68 3.47 7.29 -16.62
N SER A 69 3.37 8.43 -17.30
CA SER A 69 2.11 8.97 -17.83
C SER A 69 2.16 9.04 -19.35
N GLU A 70 1.07 8.64 -20.01
CA GLU A 70 0.83 8.94 -21.42
C GLU A 70 -0.47 9.75 -21.56
N GLY A 71 -0.46 10.88 -22.28
CA GLY A 71 -1.64 11.71 -22.52
C GLY A 71 -1.75 12.97 -21.65
N ASN A 72 -2.85 13.70 -21.82
CA ASN A 72 -3.12 15.02 -21.21
C ASN A 72 -3.31 14.93 -19.66
N GLU A 73 -3.35 16.06 -18.95
CA GLU A 73 -3.57 16.06 -17.51
C GLU A 73 -5.00 15.65 -17.13
N HIS A 74 -5.16 14.63 -16.28
CA HIS A 74 -6.42 14.25 -15.63
C HIS A 74 -6.19 13.96 -14.14
N ASN A 75 -7.25 14.06 -13.34
CA ASN A 75 -7.26 13.76 -11.89
C ASN A 75 -7.28 12.24 -11.63
N ASP A 76 -6.26 11.52 -12.10
CA ASP A 76 -6.12 10.09 -11.82
C ASP A 76 -5.50 9.85 -10.42
N GLN A 77 -5.56 8.60 -9.94
CA GLN A 77 -4.99 8.22 -8.66
C GLN A 77 -4.30 6.86 -8.70
N VAL A 78 -3.23 6.76 -7.91
CA VAL A 78 -2.58 5.52 -7.58
C VAL A 78 -3.08 5.06 -6.22
N THR A 79 -3.59 3.83 -6.13
CA THR A 79 -4.03 3.21 -4.88
C THR A 79 -2.96 2.24 -4.41
N ILE A 80 -2.36 2.54 -3.27
CA ILE A 80 -1.44 1.63 -2.58
C ILE A 80 -2.23 0.86 -1.54
N ILE A 81 -2.16 -0.47 -1.63
CA ILE A 81 -2.82 -1.40 -0.71
C ILE A 81 -1.73 -2.14 0.04
N TYR A 82 -1.83 -2.24 1.35
CA TYR A 82 -0.87 -3.00 2.17
C TYR A 82 -1.52 -3.64 3.39
N THR A 83 -0.91 -4.71 3.87
CA THR A 83 -1.29 -5.38 5.13
C THR A 83 -0.03 -5.86 5.85
N GLN A 84 -0.13 -6.05 7.16
CA GLN A 84 0.96 -6.62 7.95
C GLN A 84 1.15 -8.10 7.58
N LEU A 85 2.41 -8.51 7.44
CA LEU A 85 2.74 -9.92 7.25
C LEU A 85 2.72 -10.65 8.61
N PRO A 86 2.15 -11.85 8.70
CA PRO A 86 2.24 -12.66 9.90
C PRO A 86 3.70 -12.94 10.28
N GLU A 87 3.97 -13.02 11.59
CA GLU A 87 5.31 -13.31 12.09
C GLU A 87 5.82 -14.67 11.58
N GLY A 88 7.12 -14.76 11.26
CA GLY A 88 7.71 -15.95 10.67
C GLY A 88 7.42 -16.17 9.18
N SER A 89 6.61 -15.33 8.54
CA SER A 89 6.35 -15.43 7.10
C SER A 89 7.59 -15.09 6.27
N GLU A 90 7.79 -15.81 5.18
CA GLU A 90 8.84 -15.54 4.21
C GLU A 90 8.73 -14.12 3.64
N LYS A 91 9.86 -13.53 3.25
CA LYS A 91 9.89 -12.22 2.57
C LYS A 91 9.50 -12.39 1.10
N ARG A 92 8.28 -12.84 0.85
CA ARG A 92 7.74 -13.11 -0.49
C ARG A 92 6.34 -12.58 -0.61
N TYR A 93 6.06 -11.93 -1.73
CA TYR A 93 4.70 -11.48 -2.03
C TYR A 93 3.78 -12.69 -2.21
N ASN A 94 2.64 -12.68 -1.51
CA ASN A 94 1.51 -13.56 -1.75
C ASN A 94 0.21 -12.75 -1.61
N SER A 95 -0.68 -12.83 -2.61
CA SER A 95 -1.98 -12.16 -2.58
C SER A 95 -2.93 -12.69 -1.51
N ASP A 96 -2.73 -13.92 -1.03
CA ASP A 96 -3.59 -14.55 -0.03
C ASP A 96 -3.53 -13.84 1.33
N TYR A 97 -2.43 -13.14 1.62
CA TYR A 97 -2.32 -12.29 2.81
C TYR A 97 -3.36 -11.16 2.85
N PHE A 98 -3.89 -10.74 1.70
CA PHE A 98 -4.97 -9.75 1.62
C PHE A 98 -6.37 -10.38 1.73
N ARG A 99 -6.47 -11.71 1.66
CA ARG A 99 -7.73 -12.48 1.73
C ARG A 99 -7.90 -13.22 3.05
N ALA A 100 -6.86 -13.27 3.88
CA ALA A 100 -6.92 -13.91 5.19
C ALA A 100 -7.98 -13.24 6.07
N GLU A 101 -8.69 -14.04 6.86
CA GLU A 101 -9.82 -13.60 7.69
C GLU A 101 -9.45 -12.48 8.67
N ASN A 102 -8.23 -12.52 9.22
CA ASN A 102 -7.70 -11.55 10.17
C ASN A 102 -6.80 -10.48 9.51
N ALA A 103 -6.87 -10.31 8.18
CA ALA A 103 -6.03 -9.35 7.48
C ALA A 103 -6.50 -7.91 7.70
N TYR A 104 -5.62 -7.09 8.28
CA TYR A 104 -5.83 -5.63 8.38
C TYR A 104 -5.33 -4.92 7.11
N VAL A 105 -6.19 -4.86 6.09
CA VAL A 105 -5.86 -4.27 4.80
C VAL A 105 -6.07 -2.75 4.81
N THR A 106 -4.98 -1.99 4.66
CA THR A 106 -5.01 -0.53 4.51
C THR A 106 -4.92 -0.13 3.04
N ARG A 107 -5.64 0.92 2.66
CA ARG A 107 -5.63 1.51 1.31
C ARG A 107 -5.33 3.00 1.39
N LYS A 108 -4.34 3.47 0.64
CA LYS A 108 -4.01 4.90 0.52
C LYS A 108 -4.05 5.31 -0.95
N ASN A 109 -4.83 6.36 -1.24
CA ASN A 109 -4.92 6.94 -2.57
C ASN A 109 -3.97 8.13 -2.67
N VAL A 110 -3.06 8.08 -3.63
CA VAL A 110 -2.15 9.16 -3.99
C VAL A 110 -2.72 9.80 -5.26
N LYS A 111 -3.18 11.06 -5.14
CA LYS A 111 -3.63 11.82 -6.31
C LYS A 111 -2.43 12.13 -7.19
N CYS A 112 -2.56 11.86 -8.48
CA CYS A 112 -1.54 12.08 -9.48
C CYS A 112 -2.15 12.88 -10.64
N ARG A 113 -1.40 13.83 -11.20
CA ARG A 113 -1.88 14.69 -12.29
C ARG A 113 -1.55 14.10 -13.67
N PHE A 114 -1.91 12.85 -13.91
CA PHE A 114 -1.49 12.08 -15.08
C PHE A 114 -2.69 11.32 -15.66
N ALA A 115 -2.95 11.34 -16.97
CA ALA A 115 -4.14 10.67 -17.55
C ALA A 115 -4.02 9.15 -17.69
N LYS A 116 -2.83 8.61 -17.97
CA LYS A 116 -2.62 7.17 -18.13
C LYS A 116 -1.41 6.73 -17.35
N ILE A 117 -1.64 6.29 -16.12
CA ILE A 117 -0.57 5.94 -15.21
C ILE A 117 -0.17 4.47 -15.34
N THR A 118 1.13 4.22 -15.47
CA THR A 118 1.74 2.91 -15.20
C THR A 118 2.73 3.07 -14.05
N ALA A 119 2.54 2.34 -12.96
CA ALA A 119 3.51 2.26 -11.88
C ALA A 119 4.44 1.05 -12.12
N VAL A 120 5.75 1.26 -11.98
CA VAL A 120 6.75 0.19 -12.07
C VAL A 120 7.63 0.26 -10.83
N LEU A 121 7.81 -0.87 -10.15
CA LEU A 121 8.76 -0.98 -9.04
C LEU A 121 10.18 -0.75 -9.59
N SER A 122 10.84 0.32 -9.15
CA SER A 122 12.20 0.63 -9.59
C SER A 122 13.24 0.00 -8.68
N LYS A 123 13.03 0.07 -7.36
CA LYS A 123 13.99 -0.45 -6.37
C LYS A 123 13.34 -0.66 -5.01
N ILE A 124 13.85 -1.65 -4.26
CA ILE A 124 13.65 -1.78 -2.82
C ILE A 124 14.98 -1.48 -2.12
N GLU A 125 14.94 -0.64 -1.10
CA GLU A 125 16.11 -0.16 -0.36
C GLU A 125 15.88 -0.29 1.14
N ALA A 126 16.88 -0.79 1.86
CA ALA A 126 16.94 -0.68 3.31
C ALA A 126 17.44 0.72 3.68
N ASN A 127 16.66 1.49 4.45
CA ASN A 127 17.16 2.73 5.03
C ASN A 127 18.00 2.35 6.26
N LYS A 128 19.30 2.66 6.19
CA LYS A 128 20.24 2.50 7.32
C LYS A 128 20.03 3.57 8.38
#